data_AF-A0A2V0PIC8-F1
#
_entry.id   AF-A0A2V0PIC8-F1
#
_cell.length_a   1.000
_cell.length_b   1.000
_cell.length_c   1.000
_cell.angle_alpha   90.00
_cell.angle_beta   90.00
_cell.angle_gamma   90.00
#
_symmetry.space_group_name_H-M   'P 1'
#
loop_
_entity.id
_entity.type
_entity.pdbx_description
1 polymer ?
#
loop_
_entity_poly.entity_id
_entity_poly.type
_entity_poly.pdbx_seq_one_letter_code
_entity_poly.pdbx_strand_id
1 'polypeptide(L)'
;MRSAQGRMASQTSGSEQQRLRHGRKKELLTAVAARLEQRVREHQAALGAVTAANVAAKMRLATLRLVLLTRAALQQLLGLQQPGHPSEREAVTAALDQQARTLRECLASGVLPAGGGAGGDARGAGMCSSNTLGSGSHRSAATAAAFSSGWCLGSGGGGGGGGGGGGCSLPASGALAPVVTAASEFLVMAARGAIASRAEFAAWWQEHTMRLAMTIHQRANGAAAPERVAQLVNAMGARLIACLLSQPWGPGLLLVNLETGAEGEPGAGWWDRVARCSAVGQETAAIAAYLGSWWRRAAAAANDRRRALASQALAAPRDAALQARVADGLDAANAGYLLDAAALGAIVHTALLAPEQVAEVYLTSWPFLPAASQLFAALERACAPAPERRAEGDAGGRAPPPAAEARARASRRHGAEARQRDEKEREGVVDDDDYEDEEEEEREEDEEGEQEQCRE
;
A
#
# COMPACT_ATOMS: atom_id res chain seq x y z
N MET A 1 21.22 68.77 -70.88
CA MET A 1 21.70 67.45 -70.43
C MET A 1 22.14 67.34 -68.95
N ARG A 2 22.19 68.41 -68.14
CA ARG A 2 22.56 68.30 -66.69
C ARG A 2 21.40 68.14 -65.70
N SER A 3 20.14 68.08 -66.15
CA SER A 3 18.97 68.02 -65.26
C SER A 3 18.40 66.60 -65.03
N ALA A 4 18.96 65.56 -65.67
CA ALA A 4 18.49 64.18 -65.54
C ALA A 4 19.28 63.35 -64.51
N GLN A 5 20.50 63.75 -64.14
CA GLN A 5 21.34 63.00 -63.19
C GLN A 5 20.99 63.23 -61.71
N GLY A 6 20.32 64.34 -61.36
CA GLY A 6 19.94 64.62 -59.96
C GLY A 6 18.72 63.83 -59.45
N ARG A 7 17.86 63.30 -60.33
CA ARG A 7 16.65 62.56 -59.91
C ARG A 7 16.89 61.08 -59.64
N MET A 8 17.95 60.47 -60.18
CA MET A 8 18.27 59.06 -59.91
C MET A 8 18.96 58.84 -58.55
N ALA A 9 19.75 59.80 -58.05
CA ALA A 9 20.40 59.71 -56.75
C ALA A 9 19.42 59.82 -55.56
N SER A 10 18.27 60.49 -55.75
CA SER A 10 17.22 60.59 -54.73
C SER A 10 16.35 59.34 -54.63
N GLN A 11 16.27 58.51 -55.67
CA GLN A 11 15.46 57.27 -55.66
C GLN A 11 16.18 56.09 -55.01
N THR A 12 17.52 56.04 -55.07
CA THR A 12 18.29 54.94 -54.45
C THR A 12 18.32 55.03 -52.92
N SER A 13 18.43 56.24 -52.34
CA SER A 13 18.48 56.43 -50.88
C SER A 13 17.20 56.02 -50.14
N GLY A 14 16.02 56.24 -50.74
CA GLY A 14 14.75 55.81 -50.14
C GLY A 14 14.59 54.28 -50.08
N SER A 15 15.16 53.57 -51.06
CA SER A 15 15.10 52.11 -51.14
C SER A 15 15.94 51.42 -50.05
N GLU A 16 17.09 51.99 -49.68
CA GLU A 16 17.95 51.47 -48.61
C GLU A 16 17.35 51.70 -47.22
N GLN A 17 16.77 52.89 -46.96
CA GLN A 17 16.09 53.15 -45.70
C GLN A 17 14.86 52.24 -45.49
N GLN A 18 14.11 51.93 -46.55
CA GLN A 18 13.00 50.96 -46.46
C GLN A 18 13.52 49.55 -46.17
N ARG A 19 14.61 49.12 -46.80
CA ARG A 19 15.24 47.81 -46.51
C ARG A 19 15.71 47.71 -45.06
N LEU A 20 16.36 48.75 -44.53
CA LEU A 20 16.80 48.79 -43.13
C LEU A 20 15.63 48.77 -42.14
N ARG A 21 14.55 49.49 -42.43
CA ARG A 21 13.32 49.46 -41.60
C ARG A 21 12.65 48.09 -41.63
N HIS A 22 12.58 47.44 -42.79
CA HIS A 22 12.06 46.08 -42.90
C HIS A 22 12.93 45.04 -42.20
N GLY A 23 14.27 45.16 -42.28
CA GLY A 23 15.21 44.31 -41.55
C GLY A 23 14.99 44.39 -40.04
N ARG A 24 14.98 45.61 -39.47
CA ARG A 24 14.73 45.82 -38.03
C ARG A 24 13.37 45.32 -37.58
N LYS A 25 12.32 45.53 -38.39
CA LYS A 25 10.98 45.00 -38.08
C LYS A 25 10.98 43.47 -38.07
N LYS A 26 11.66 42.83 -39.02
CA LYS A 26 11.79 41.37 -39.08
C LYS A 26 12.54 40.83 -37.85
N GLU A 27 13.66 41.44 -37.48
CA GLU A 27 14.44 41.07 -36.28
C GLU A 27 13.61 41.20 -35.00
N LEU A 28 12.88 42.31 -34.83
CA LEU A 28 12.00 42.51 -33.68
C LEU A 28 10.87 41.47 -33.65
N LEU A 29 10.26 41.14 -34.79
CA LEU A 29 9.23 40.11 -34.86
C LEU A 29 9.80 38.72 -34.54
N THR A 30 10.99 38.39 -35.03
CA THR A 30 11.67 37.13 -34.71
C THR A 30 12.03 37.05 -33.23
N ALA A 31 12.50 38.13 -32.61
CA ALA A 31 12.81 38.18 -31.18
C ALA A 31 11.54 38.05 -30.32
N VAL A 32 10.44 38.72 -30.70
CA VAL A 32 9.16 38.59 -30.02
C VAL A 32 8.59 37.18 -30.16
N ALA A 33 8.67 36.58 -31.36
CA ALA A 33 8.25 35.20 -31.59
C ALA A 33 9.06 34.22 -30.72
N ALA A 34 10.39 34.33 -30.71
CA ALA A 34 11.25 33.49 -29.87
C ALA A 34 10.93 33.63 -28.37
N ARG A 35 10.65 34.85 -27.89
CA ARG A 35 10.26 35.10 -26.50
C ARG A 35 8.89 34.52 -26.16
N LEU A 36 7.92 34.59 -27.08
CA LEU A 36 6.60 33.99 -26.90
C LEU A 36 6.69 32.46 -26.91
N GLU A 37 7.47 31.87 -27.82
CA GLU A 37 7.73 30.43 -27.83
C GLU A 37 8.37 29.96 -26.53
N GLN A 38 9.36 30.70 -26.02
CA GLN A 38 9.97 30.41 -24.73
C GLN A 38 8.94 30.45 -23.59
N ARG A 39 8.11 31.50 -23.53
CA ARG A 39 7.04 31.61 -22.51
C ARG A 39 6.01 30.49 -22.62
N VAL A 40 5.64 30.08 -23.83
CA VAL A 40 4.73 28.95 -24.05
C VAL A 40 5.36 27.66 -23.52
N ARG A 41 6.64 27.40 -23.79
CA ARG A 41 7.37 26.24 -23.25
C ARG A 41 7.44 26.27 -21.72
N GLU A 42 7.74 27.43 -21.12
CA GLU A 42 7.78 27.62 -19.67
C GLU A 42 6.40 27.36 -19.03
N HIS A 43 5.32 27.91 -19.61
CA HIS A 43 3.95 27.67 -19.13
C HIS A 43 3.49 26.22 -19.33
N GLN A 44 3.87 25.57 -20.43
CA GLN A 44 3.58 24.15 -20.66
C GLN A 44 4.31 23.26 -19.63
N ALA A 45 5.57 23.56 -19.32
CA ALA A 45 6.32 22.85 -18.27
C ALA A 45 5.70 23.07 -16.88
N ALA A 46 5.32 24.30 -16.54
CA ALA A 46 4.64 24.62 -15.29
C ALA A 46 3.28 23.93 -15.17
N LEU A 47 2.48 23.92 -16.25
CA LEU A 47 1.19 23.21 -16.29
C LEU A 47 1.39 21.71 -16.11
N GLY A 48 2.42 21.11 -16.72
CA GLY A 48 2.78 19.72 -16.52
C GLY A 48 3.10 19.40 -15.06
N ALA A 49 3.91 20.24 -14.41
CA ALA A 49 4.26 20.09 -12.99
C ALA A 49 3.04 20.20 -12.07
N VAL A 50 2.17 21.19 -12.30
CA VAL A 50 0.92 21.37 -11.52
C VAL A 50 -0.03 20.19 -11.73
N THR A 51 -0.14 19.69 -12.95
CA THR A 51 -0.99 18.53 -13.27
C THR A 51 -0.49 17.28 -12.54
N ALA A 52 0.81 17.02 -12.57
CA ALA A 52 1.42 15.91 -11.84
C ALA A 52 1.21 16.02 -10.32
N ALA A 53 1.38 17.23 -9.76
CA ALA A 53 1.12 17.47 -8.34
C ALA A 53 -0.36 17.26 -7.95
N ASN A 54 -1.29 17.68 -8.81
CA ASN A 54 -2.73 17.49 -8.59
C ASN A 54 -3.11 16.00 -8.63
N VAL A 55 -2.58 15.24 -9.60
CA VAL A 55 -2.75 13.77 -9.66
C VAL A 55 -2.24 13.13 -8.37
N ALA A 56 -1.03 13.48 -7.92
CA ALA A 56 -0.48 12.97 -6.66
C ALA A 56 -1.35 13.32 -5.45
N ALA A 57 -1.89 14.55 -5.37
CA ALA A 57 -2.77 14.98 -4.29
C ALA A 57 -4.11 14.20 -4.29
N LYS A 58 -4.70 13.98 -5.46
CA LYS A 58 -5.93 13.17 -5.61
C LYS A 58 -5.71 11.73 -5.17
N MET A 59 -4.58 11.13 -5.57
CA MET A 59 -4.21 9.78 -5.13
C MET A 59 -4.07 9.71 -3.61
N ARG A 60 -3.39 10.69 -2.98
CA ARG A 60 -3.27 10.75 -1.50
C ARG A 60 -4.63 10.86 -0.81
N LEU A 61 -5.53 11.69 -1.32
CA LEU A 61 -6.89 11.82 -0.78
C LEU A 61 -7.69 10.53 -0.91
N ALA A 62 -7.60 9.85 -2.06
CA ALA A 62 -8.22 8.56 -2.30
C ALA A 62 -7.68 7.49 -1.33
N THR A 63 -6.36 7.40 -1.15
CA THR A 63 -5.73 6.48 -0.19
C THR A 63 -6.18 6.77 1.23
N LEU A 64 -6.22 8.03 1.66
CA LEU A 64 -6.72 8.39 3.00
C LEU A 64 -8.18 7.99 3.19
N ARG A 65 -9.02 8.20 2.18
CA ARG A 65 -10.42 7.77 2.22
C ARG A 65 -10.55 6.26 2.29
N LEU A 66 -9.70 5.52 1.57
CA LEU A 66 -9.63 4.06 1.65
C LEU A 66 -9.24 3.62 3.06
N VAL A 67 -8.18 4.19 3.65
CA VAL A 67 -7.79 3.92 5.04
C VAL A 67 -8.97 4.15 5.99
N LEU A 68 -9.65 5.30 5.88
CA LEU A 68 -10.78 5.65 6.76
C LEU A 68 -11.96 4.68 6.60
N LEU A 69 -12.29 4.31 5.37
CA LEU A 69 -13.39 3.37 5.09
C LEU A 69 -13.03 1.95 5.53
N THR A 70 -11.82 1.47 5.24
CA THR A 70 -11.33 0.17 5.72
C THR A 70 -11.26 0.14 7.25
N ARG A 71 -10.87 1.24 7.89
CA ARG A 71 -10.88 1.35 9.35
C ARG A 71 -12.30 1.32 9.91
N ALA A 72 -13.23 2.08 9.35
CA ALA A 72 -14.63 2.07 9.78
C ALA A 72 -15.24 0.67 9.60
N ALA A 73 -14.94 0.02 8.49
CA ALA A 73 -15.32 -1.35 8.19
C ALA A 73 -14.81 -2.35 9.23
N LEU A 74 -13.51 -2.29 9.53
CA LEU A 74 -12.88 -3.14 10.54
C LEU A 74 -13.43 -2.89 11.94
N GLN A 75 -13.73 -1.64 12.30
CA GLN A 75 -14.36 -1.30 13.58
C GLN A 75 -15.76 -1.91 13.70
N GLN A 76 -16.55 -1.87 12.62
CA GLN A 76 -17.87 -2.52 12.60
C GLN A 76 -17.74 -4.03 12.75
N LEU A 77 -16.78 -4.66 12.05
CA LEU A 77 -16.52 -6.10 12.14
C LEU A 77 -16.07 -6.54 13.55
N LEU A 78 -15.22 -5.76 14.21
CA LEU A 78 -14.80 -6.03 15.59
C LEU A 78 -15.96 -5.91 16.59
N GLY A 79 -16.87 -4.96 16.38
CA GLY A 79 -18.10 -4.85 17.19
C GLY A 79 -18.97 -6.11 17.13
N LEU A 80 -19.00 -6.82 15.99
CA LEU A 80 -19.77 -8.05 15.79
C LEU A 80 -19.18 -9.31 16.43
N GLN A 81 -17.96 -9.24 16.96
CA GLN A 81 -17.35 -10.35 17.70
C GLN A 81 -17.97 -10.51 19.09
N GLN A 82 -18.73 -9.51 19.57
CA GLN A 82 -19.63 -9.73 20.70
C GLN A 82 -20.83 -10.59 20.25
N PRO A 83 -21.41 -11.42 21.13
CA PRO A 83 -22.57 -12.26 20.79
C PRO A 83 -23.82 -11.38 20.53
N GLY A 84 -23.90 -10.80 19.33
CA GLY A 84 -25.00 -10.00 18.82
C GLY A 84 -25.93 -10.82 17.91
N HIS A 85 -27.13 -10.29 17.66
CA HIS A 85 -28.14 -10.94 16.82
C HIS A 85 -27.66 -11.07 15.36
N PRO A 86 -28.00 -12.16 14.65
CA PRO A 86 -27.60 -12.38 13.25
C PRO A 86 -28.01 -11.25 12.29
N SER A 87 -29.09 -10.51 12.60
CA SER A 87 -29.52 -9.33 11.85
C SER A 87 -28.53 -8.15 11.89
N GLU A 88 -27.77 -8.00 12.98
CA GLU A 88 -26.74 -6.96 13.10
C GLU A 88 -25.55 -7.26 12.19
N ARG A 89 -25.20 -8.56 12.08
CA ARG A 89 -24.15 -9.02 11.16
C ARG A 89 -24.51 -8.71 9.72
N GLU A 90 -25.75 -9.00 9.32
CA GLU A 90 -26.24 -8.75 7.96
C GLU A 90 -26.24 -7.24 7.61
N ALA A 91 -26.72 -6.40 8.54
CA ALA A 91 -26.72 -4.94 8.38
C ALA A 91 -25.30 -4.35 8.24
N VAL A 92 -24.33 -4.87 9.00
CA VAL A 92 -22.92 -4.46 8.87
C VAL A 92 -22.35 -4.89 7.52
N THR A 93 -22.58 -6.12 7.06
CA THR A 93 -22.16 -6.53 5.70
C THR A 93 -22.76 -5.64 4.62
N ALA A 94 -24.05 -5.29 4.72
CA ALA A 94 -24.69 -4.38 3.79
C ALA A 94 -24.07 -2.96 3.81
N ALA A 95 -23.70 -2.47 5.00
CA ALA A 95 -23.00 -1.19 5.15
C ALA A 95 -21.58 -1.23 4.55
N LEU A 96 -20.85 -2.33 4.73
CA LEU A 96 -19.55 -2.58 4.10
C LEU A 96 -19.66 -2.56 2.57
N ASP A 97 -20.66 -3.26 2.02
CA ASP A 97 -20.94 -3.27 0.59
C ASP A 97 -21.31 -1.89 0.04
N GLN A 98 -22.00 -1.08 0.84
CA GLN A 98 -22.31 0.31 0.49
C GLN A 98 -21.06 1.18 0.50
N GLN A 99 -20.22 1.09 1.55
CA GLN A 99 -18.94 1.82 1.63
C GLN A 99 -18.02 1.43 0.47
N ALA A 100 -17.95 0.15 0.15
CA ALA A 100 -17.27 -0.39 -1.01
C ALA A 100 -17.78 0.26 -2.31
N ARG A 101 -19.11 0.27 -2.55
CA ARG A 101 -19.70 0.94 -3.72
C ARG A 101 -19.35 2.43 -3.80
N THR A 102 -19.48 3.17 -2.72
CA THR A 102 -19.11 4.60 -2.67
C THR A 102 -17.63 4.82 -2.97
N LEU A 103 -16.75 3.92 -2.50
CA LEU A 103 -15.32 3.95 -2.80
C LEU A 103 -15.07 3.75 -4.30
N ARG A 104 -15.73 2.76 -4.92
CA ARG A 104 -15.67 2.52 -6.36
C ARG A 104 -16.11 3.76 -7.15
N GLU A 105 -17.21 4.39 -6.76
CA GLU A 105 -17.75 5.58 -7.44
C GLU A 105 -16.80 6.79 -7.32
N CYS A 106 -16.20 7.02 -6.15
CA CYS A 106 -15.24 8.11 -5.94
C CYS A 106 -13.95 7.91 -6.72
N LEU A 107 -13.47 6.67 -6.78
CA LEU A 107 -12.29 6.28 -7.54
C LEU A 107 -12.56 6.34 -9.05
N ALA A 108 -13.75 5.94 -9.49
CA ALA A 108 -14.09 5.88 -10.89
C ALA A 108 -14.41 7.24 -11.52
N SER A 109 -14.93 8.18 -10.74
CA SER A 109 -15.28 9.52 -11.25
C SER A 109 -14.09 10.47 -11.32
N GLY A 110 -12.98 10.21 -10.60
CA GLY A 110 -11.87 11.17 -10.47
C GLY A 110 -12.27 12.54 -9.89
N VAL A 111 -13.53 12.63 -9.45
CA VAL A 111 -14.26 13.78 -8.96
C VAL A 111 -14.82 13.32 -7.63
N LEU A 112 -14.29 13.87 -6.53
CA LEU A 112 -14.87 13.63 -5.22
C LEU A 112 -16.32 14.11 -5.27
N PRO A 113 -17.33 13.26 -4.99
CA PRO A 113 -18.69 13.74 -4.85
C PRO A 113 -18.67 14.80 -3.75
N ALA A 114 -19.07 16.03 -4.09
CA ALA A 114 -19.40 17.03 -3.09
C ALA A 114 -20.40 16.35 -2.14
N GLY A 115 -20.05 16.22 -0.87
CA GLY A 115 -20.73 15.35 0.09
C GLY A 115 -22.24 15.56 0.06
N GLY A 116 -22.94 14.71 -0.70
CA GLY A 116 -24.39 14.64 -0.72
C GLY A 116 -24.81 13.90 0.54
N GLY A 117 -25.00 14.66 1.62
CA GLY A 117 -25.59 14.13 2.83
C GLY A 117 -26.98 13.59 2.48
N ALA A 118 -27.16 12.29 2.65
CA ALA A 118 -28.46 11.65 2.70
C ALA A 118 -29.15 12.10 4.00
N GLY A 119 -29.75 13.30 3.96
CA GLY A 119 -30.76 13.73 4.91
C GLY A 119 -32.08 13.08 4.48
N GLY A 120 -32.53 12.09 5.25
CA GLY A 120 -33.87 11.52 5.08
C GLY A 120 -34.91 12.55 5.49
N ASP A 121 -35.68 13.04 4.52
CA ASP A 121 -36.88 13.82 4.77
C ASP A 121 -38.00 12.90 5.24
N ALA A 122 -38.18 12.85 6.56
CA ALA A 122 -39.39 12.38 7.20
C ALA A 122 -40.35 13.56 7.42
N ARG A 123 -41.45 13.54 6.65
CA ARG A 123 -42.81 14.03 6.94
C ARG A 123 -43.05 15.54 7.15
N GLY A 124 -44.11 16.02 6.50
CA GLY A 124 -45.00 17.01 7.10
C GLY A 124 -45.52 18.08 6.15
N ALA A 125 -46.53 17.73 5.34
CA ALA A 125 -47.42 18.75 4.78
C ALA A 125 -48.42 19.19 5.86
N GLY A 126 -48.63 20.49 6.01
CA GLY A 126 -49.86 21.02 6.63
C GLY A 126 -49.70 22.17 7.61
N MET A 127 -49.63 23.38 7.04
CA MET A 127 -50.06 24.69 7.57
C MET A 127 -50.75 24.74 8.95
N CYS A 128 -50.30 25.65 9.82
CA CYS A 128 -51.05 26.84 10.30
C CYS A 128 -50.25 27.68 11.33
N SER A 129 -50.25 29.01 11.09
CA SER A 129 -50.39 30.11 12.07
C SER A 129 -49.23 30.55 13.01
N SER A 130 -48.79 31.79 12.74
CA SER A 130 -48.70 32.97 13.63
C SER A 130 -47.75 33.05 14.84
N ASN A 131 -46.78 33.98 14.69
CA ASN A 131 -46.23 34.98 15.62
C ASN A 131 -46.27 34.76 17.15
N THR A 132 -45.11 34.88 17.81
CA THR A 132 -44.93 35.78 18.97
C THR A 132 -43.46 36.03 19.33
N LEU A 133 -43.15 37.30 19.62
CA LEU A 133 -41.91 37.81 20.21
C LEU A 133 -41.86 37.50 21.72
N GLY A 134 -40.68 37.21 22.26
CA GLY A 134 -40.45 37.07 23.70
C GLY A 134 -38.98 37.23 24.10
N SER A 135 -38.68 38.34 24.75
CA SER A 135 -37.40 38.71 25.36
C SER A 135 -37.27 38.09 26.77
N GLY A 136 -36.06 37.69 27.19
CA GLY A 136 -35.82 37.19 28.55
C GLY A 136 -34.35 36.85 28.83
N SER A 137 -33.74 37.63 29.73
CA SER A 137 -32.36 37.56 30.22
C SER A 137 -32.24 36.72 31.51
N HIS A 138 -31.16 35.92 31.68
CA HIS A 138 -30.22 35.89 32.85
C HIS A 138 -29.54 34.53 33.14
N ARG A 139 -28.19 34.59 33.12
CA ARG A 139 -27.13 34.04 34.03
C ARG A 139 -26.87 32.53 34.24
N SER A 140 -25.65 32.15 33.79
CA SER A 140 -24.54 31.42 34.46
C SER A 140 -24.73 30.02 35.09
N ALA A 141 -24.01 29.02 34.56
CA ALA A 141 -22.81 28.41 35.18
C ALA A 141 -22.24 27.27 34.32
N ALA A 142 -20.93 27.10 34.34
CA ALA A 142 -20.14 26.23 33.47
C ALA A 142 -20.14 24.75 33.86
N THR A 143 -20.16 23.85 32.89
CA THR A 143 -19.38 22.59 32.93
C THR A 143 -19.10 22.09 31.51
N ALA A 144 -17.84 21.77 31.24
CA ALA A 144 -17.30 21.38 29.95
C ALA A 144 -17.74 19.97 29.54
N ALA A 145 -18.36 19.87 28.36
CA ALA A 145 -18.40 18.65 27.55
C ALA A 145 -18.48 19.08 26.07
N ALA A 146 -17.32 19.17 25.41
CA ALA A 146 -17.23 19.45 23.99
C ALA A 146 -16.25 18.47 23.33
N PHE A 147 -16.80 17.41 22.75
CA PHE A 147 -16.39 16.95 21.42
C PHE A 147 -17.67 16.79 20.61
N SER A 148 -18.25 17.95 20.27
CA SER A 148 -19.26 18.06 19.23
C SER A 148 -18.55 18.26 17.90
N SER A 149 -18.82 17.36 16.96
CA SER A 149 -18.44 17.45 15.56
C SER A 149 -19.22 18.59 14.89
N GLY A 150 -18.85 19.83 15.21
CA GLY A 150 -19.34 21.05 14.57
C GLY A 150 -18.31 21.58 13.58
N TRP A 151 -18.49 21.29 12.30
CA TRP A 151 -17.83 22.05 11.24
C TRP A 151 -18.77 23.22 10.89
N CYS A 152 -18.38 24.46 11.21
CA CYS A 152 -19.17 25.65 10.90
C CYS A 152 -18.32 26.80 10.33
N LEU A 153 -18.96 27.51 9.39
CA LEU A 153 -18.74 28.88 8.86
C LEU A 153 -17.64 29.05 7.80
N GLY A 154 -17.86 29.70 6.65
CA GLY A 154 -19.04 30.40 6.10
C GLY A 154 -18.74 31.02 4.71
N SER A 155 -19.79 31.60 4.08
CA SER A 155 -19.85 32.53 2.92
C SER A 155 -19.05 32.21 1.64
N GLY A 156 -19.61 32.10 0.44
CA GLY A 156 -20.60 32.98 -0.20
C GLY A 156 -19.91 33.71 -1.37
N GLY A 157 -20.33 33.45 -2.62
CA GLY A 157 -19.86 34.19 -3.80
C GLY A 157 -19.92 33.39 -5.10
N GLY A 158 -20.79 33.81 -6.02
CA GLY A 158 -21.04 33.15 -7.31
C GLY A 158 -20.08 33.50 -8.44
N GLY A 159 -20.42 32.99 -9.63
CA GLY A 159 -19.72 33.20 -10.90
C GLY A 159 -19.26 31.86 -11.47
N GLY A 160 -19.91 31.25 -12.47
CA GLY A 160 -20.27 31.86 -13.75
C GLY A 160 -19.03 31.87 -14.64
N GLY A 161 -18.86 30.86 -15.49
CA GLY A 161 -17.74 30.82 -16.44
C GLY A 161 -17.54 29.46 -17.08
N GLY A 162 -18.21 29.25 -18.23
CA GLY A 162 -17.91 28.16 -19.13
C GLY A 162 -16.51 28.26 -19.74
N GLY A 163 -15.97 27.12 -20.12
CA GLY A 163 -14.69 27.05 -20.82
C GLY A 163 -14.38 25.60 -21.15
N GLY A 164 -14.82 25.15 -22.31
CA GLY A 164 -14.41 23.87 -22.89
C GLY A 164 -12.90 23.82 -23.03
N GLY A 165 -12.31 22.70 -22.63
CA GLY A 165 -10.87 22.49 -22.73
C GLY A 165 -10.58 21.01 -22.59
N GLY A 166 -10.21 20.40 -23.73
CA GLY A 166 -9.55 19.10 -23.90
C GLY A 166 -9.69 18.11 -22.75
N GLY A 167 -10.64 17.18 -22.89
CA GLY A 167 -10.67 15.98 -22.08
C GLY A 167 -9.39 15.19 -22.28
N CYS A 168 -8.44 15.34 -21.35
CA CYS A 168 -7.48 14.29 -21.07
C CYS A 168 -8.29 13.11 -20.55
N SER A 169 -8.58 12.17 -21.44
CA SER A 169 -9.07 10.85 -21.09
C SER A 169 -8.03 10.21 -20.16
N LEU A 170 -8.25 10.34 -18.85
CA LEU A 170 -7.54 9.52 -17.87
C LEU A 170 -7.74 8.05 -18.29
N PRO A 171 -6.70 7.20 -18.22
CA PRO A 171 -6.85 5.77 -18.49
C PRO A 171 -8.01 5.25 -17.63
N ALA A 172 -8.91 4.53 -18.28
CA ALA A 172 -10.23 4.22 -17.78
C ALA A 172 -10.23 3.68 -16.34
N SER A 173 -11.03 4.33 -15.50
CA SER A 173 -11.44 4.01 -14.12
C SER A 173 -11.92 2.59 -13.81
N GLY A 174 -11.86 1.65 -14.75
CA GLY A 174 -12.28 0.26 -14.56
C GLY A 174 -11.36 -0.55 -13.63
N ALA A 175 -10.14 -0.07 -13.36
CA ALA A 175 -9.14 -0.81 -12.57
C ALA A 175 -9.41 -0.85 -11.05
N LEU A 176 -10.33 -0.02 -10.53
CA LEU A 176 -10.51 0.17 -9.08
C LEU A 176 -11.75 -0.52 -8.49
N ALA A 177 -12.71 -0.92 -9.33
CA ALA A 177 -13.83 -1.77 -8.90
C ALA A 177 -13.39 -3.14 -8.35
N PRO A 178 -12.40 -3.84 -8.96
CA PRO A 178 -11.89 -5.11 -8.44
C PRO A 178 -11.20 -4.96 -7.09
N VAL A 179 -10.44 -3.89 -6.88
CA VAL A 179 -9.70 -3.59 -5.64
C VAL A 179 -10.64 -3.54 -4.44
N VAL A 180 -11.80 -2.90 -4.62
CA VAL A 180 -12.75 -2.69 -3.53
C VAL A 180 -13.55 -3.96 -3.21
N THR A 181 -13.93 -4.75 -4.22
CA THR A 181 -14.55 -6.07 -4.00
C THR A 181 -13.56 -7.04 -3.34
N ALA A 182 -12.29 -7.01 -3.77
CA ALA A 182 -11.24 -7.79 -3.14
C ALA A 182 -11.02 -7.38 -1.68
N ALA A 183 -11.09 -6.08 -1.35
CA ALA A 183 -10.99 -5.60 0.03
C ALA A 183 -12.15 -6.07 0.92
N SER A 184 -13.40 -6.06 0.45
CA SER A 184 -14.53 -6.59 1.23
C SER A 184 -14.43 -8.10 1.45
N GLU A 185 -14.09 -8.88 0.41
CA GLU A 185 -13.89 -10.33 0.54
C GLU A 185 -12.74 -10.65 1.49
N PHE A 186 -11.64 -9.90 1.38
CA PHE A 186 -10.49 -9.99 2.27
C PHE A 186 -10.86 -9.75 3.74
N LEU A 187 -11.65 -8.72 4.02
CA LEU A 187 -12.13 -8.41 5.37
C LEU A 187 -13.09 -9.47 5.91
N VAL A 188 -13.97 -10.02 5.06
CA VAL A 188 -14.86 -11.13 5.42
C VAL A 188 -14.06 -12.40 5.72
N MET A 189 -13.05 -12.72 4.92
CA MET A 189 -12.13 -13.84 5.19
C MET A 189 -11.39 -13.63 6.51
N ALA A 190 -10.93 -12.41 6.79
CA ALA A 190 -10.27 -12.09 8.04
C ALA A 190 -11.21 -12.29 9.25
N ALA A 191 -12.48 -11.96 9.14
CA ALA A 191 -13.46 -12.14 10.22
C ALA A 191 -13.78 -13.61 10.53
N ARG A 192 -13.60 -14.54 9.57
CA ARG A 192 -14.02 -15.95 9.68
C ARG A 192 -12.97 -16.88 10.30
N GLY A 193 -11.73 -16.45 10.37
CA GLY A 193 -10.63 -17.34 10.71
C GLY A 193 -10.14 -17.20 12.16
N ALA A 194 -10.62 -18.04 13.07
CA ALA A 194 -9.92 -18.26 14.34
C ALA A 194 -8.71 -19.19 14.12
N ILE A 195 -7.55 -18.83 14.65
CA ILE A 195 -6.41 -19.74 14.87
C ILE A 195 -6.27 -19.82 16.38
N ALA A 196 -6.24 -21.03 16.93
CA ALA A 196 -6.23 -21.22 18.37
C ALA A 196 -4.85 -20.91 18.98
N SER A 197 -3.76 -21.12 18.22
CA SER A 197 -2.41 -20.96 18.75
C SER A 197 -1.37 -20.40 17.76
N ARG A 198 -0.29 -19.85 18.32
CA ARG A 198 0.88 -19.39 17.55
C ARG A 198 1.53 -20.50 16.73
N ALA A 199 1.62 -21.72 17.27
CA ALA A 199 2.19 -22.88 16.57
C ALA A 199 1.33 -23.30 15.36
N GLU A 200 0.00 -23.32 15.54
CA GLU A 200 -0.95 -23.59 14.47
C GLU A 200 -0.84 -22.52 13.36
N PHE A 201 -0.70 -21.24 13.72
CA PHE A 201 -0.44 -20.18 12.73
C PHE A 201 0.85 -20.42 11.95
N ALA A 202 1.95 -20.74 12.65
CA ALA A 202 3.25 -20.94 12.01
C ALA A 202 3.24 -22.12 11.03
N ALA A 203 2.67 -23.26 11.43
CA ALA A 203 2.51 -24.43 10.57
C ALA A 203 1.64 -24.12 9.35
N TRP A 204 0.50 -23.44 9.56
CA TRP A 204 -0.38 -23.01 8.48
C TRP A 204 0.35 -22.07 7.51
N TRP A 205 1.10 -21.09 8.03
CA TRP A 205 1.83 -20.13 7.21
C TRP A 205 2.94 -20.78 6.40
N GLN A 206 3.68 -21.73 6.98
CA GLN A 206 4.71 -22.51 6.29
C GLN A 206 4.12 -23.30 5.11
N GLU A 207 3.05 -24.06 5.35
CA GLU A 207 2.34 -24.83 4.32
C GLU A 207 1.88 -23.93 3.17
N HIS A 208 1.33 -22.75 3.48
CA HIS A 208 0.83 -21.82 2.48
C HIS A 208 1.95 -21.09 1.73
N THR A 209 3.07 -20.80 2.39
CA THR A 209 4.31 -20.32 1.75
C THR A 209 4.81 -21.34 0.72
N MET A 210 4.86 -22.64 1.05
CA MET A 210 5.26 -23.70 0.12
C MET A 210 4.30 -23.83 -1.06
N ARG A 211 2.98 -23.83 -0.80
CA ARG A 211 1.96 -23.84 -1.86
C ARG A 211 2.06 -22.64 -2.79
N LEU A 212 2.33 -21.46 -2.22
CA LEU A 212 2.52 -20.23 -2.97
C LEU A 212 3.76 -20.31 -3.87
N ALA A 213 4.88 -20.84 -3.35
CA ALA A 213 6.10 -21.04 -4.13
C ALA A 213 5.85 -21.96 -5.33
N MET A 214 5.18 -23.10 -5.10
CA MET A 214 4.80 -24.03 -6.16
C MET A 214 3.87 -23.38 -7.20
N THR A 215 2.89 -22.59 -6.75
CA THR A 215 1.94 -21.91 -7.65
C THR A 215 2.65 -20.86 -8.52
N ILE A 216 3.59 -20.09 -7.95
CA ILE A 216 4.41 -19.12 -8.70
C ILE A 216 5.28 -19.85 -9.73
N HIS A 217 5.90 -20.97 -9.36
CA HIS A 217 6.68 -21.79 -10.28
C HIS A 217 5.82 -22.35 -11.43
N GLN A 218 4.67 -22.93 -11.12
CA GLN A 218 3.73 -23.43 -12.14
C GLN A 218 3.29 -22.32 -13.10
N ARG A 219 3.00 -21.12 -12.57
CA ARG A 219 2.65 -19.97 -13.39
C ARG A 219 3.78 -19.53 -14.31
N ALA A 220 5.02 -19.52 -13.83
CA ALA A 220 6.19 -19.20 -14.66
C ALA A 220 6.33 -20.17 -15.86
N ASN A 221 5.85 -21.40 -15.70
CA ASN A 221 5.79 -22.42 -16.75
C ASN A 221 4.45 -22.46 -17.52
N GLY A 222 3.55 -21.49 -17.31
CA GLY A 222 2.24 -21.41 -17.98
C GLY A 222 1.20 -22.42 -17.50
N ALA A 223 1.45 -23.13 -16.39
CA ALA A 223 0.58 -24.21 -15.89
C ALA A 223 -0.47 -23.74 -14.86
N ALA A 224 -0.33 -22.55 -14.28
CA ALA A 224 -1.26 -22.01 -13.28
C ALA A 224 -1.90 -20.69 -13.71
N ALA A 225 -3.19 -20.55 -13.41
CA ALA A 225 -3.96 -19.34 -13.67
C ALA A 225 -3.56 -18.19 -12.72
N PRO A 226 -3.47 -16.93 -13.21
CA PRO A 226 -3.13 -15.77 -12.38
C PRO A 226 -4.01 -15.59 -11.14
N GLU A 227 -5.29 -15.93 -11.26
CA GLU A 227 -6.31 -15.82 -10.22
C GLU A 227 -5.97 -16.70 -9.02
N ARG A 228 -5.26 -17.82 -9.23
CA ARG A 228 -4.87 -18.73 -8.15
C ARG A 228 -3.84 -18.10 -7.23
N VAL A 229 -2.89 -17.34 -7.79
CA VAL A 229 -1.92 -16.57 -7.00
C VAL A 229 -2.65 -15.52 -6.16
N ALA A 230 -3.55 -14.76 -6.78
CA ALA A 230 -4.37 -13.75 -6.10
C ALA A 230 -5.18 -14.32 -4.94
N GLN A 231 -5.85 -15.47 -5.15
CA GLN A 231 -6.60 -16.15 -4.09
C GLN A 231 -5.71 -16.55 -2.91
N LEU A 232 -4.55 -17.15 -3.17
CA LEU A 232 -3.63 -17.58 -2.13
C LEU A 232 -3.08 -16.40 -1.32
N VAL A 233 -2.58 -15.35 -1.97
CA VAL A 233 -2.02 -14.19 -1.25
C VAL A 233 -3.08 -13.43 -0.47
N ASN A 234 -4.31 -13.34 -1.00
CA ASN A 234 -5.42 -12.71 -0.28
C ASN A 234 -5.84 -13.54 0.94
N ALA A 235 -5.88 -14.87 0.83
CA ALA A 235 -6.15 -15.74 1.97
C ALA A 235 -5.08 -15.63 3.06
N MET A 236 -3.79 -15.61 2.66
CA MET A 236 -2.66 -15.40 3.59
C MET A 236 -2.72 -14.04 4.27
N GLY A 237 -2.90 -12.95 3.51
CA GLY A 237 -3.01 -11.61 4.08
C GLY A 237 -4.23 -11.48 5.01
N ALA A 238 -5.38 -12.04 4.63
CA ALA A 238 -6.59 -11.99 5.44
C ALA A 238 -6.40 -12.74 6.76
N ARG A 239 -5.76 -13.92 6.72
CA ARG A 239 -5.44 -14.71 7.92
C ARG A 239 -4.45 -13.99 8.84
N LEU A 240 -3.44 -13.32 8.28
CA LEU A 240 -2.51 -12.50 9.05
C LEU A 240 -3.25 -11.34 9.75
N ILE A 241 -4.09 -10.61 9.02
CA ILE A 241 -4.86 -9.49 9.58
C ILE A 241 -5.85 -9.97 10.64
N ALA A 242 -6.54 -11.08 10.41
CA ALA A 242 -7.41 -11.72 11.39
C ALA A 242 -6.67 -12.00 12.70
N CYS A 243 -5.48 -12.58 12.58
CA CYS A 243 -4.64 -12.93 13.70
C CYS A 243 -4.20 -11.69 14.48
N LEU A 244 -3.72 -10.66 13.79
CA LEU A 244 -3.32 -9.38 14.40
C LEU A 244 -4.46 -8.70 15.18
N LEU A 245 -5.69 -8.83 14.70
CA LEU A 245 -6.86 -8.16 15.29
C LEU A 245 -7.54 -8.96 16.41
N SER A 246 -7.52 -10.29 16.32
CA SER A 246 -8.29 -11.16 17.22
C SER A 246 -7.45 -11.88 18.27
N GLN A 247 -6.14 -12.03 18.05
CA GLN A 247 -5.28 -12.82 18.93
C GLN A 247 -4.34 -11.92 19.74
N PRO A 248 -4.30 -12.06 21.09
CA PRO A 248 -3.38 -11.28 21.92
C PRO A 248 -1.90 -11.48 21.56
N TRP A 249 -1.55 -12.69 21.09
CA TRP A 249 -0.20 -13.05 20.66
C TRP A 249 0.09 -12.66 19.19
N GLY A 250 -0.92 -12.22 18.43
CA GLY A 250 -0.81 -11.92 17.00
C GLY A 250 0.29 -10.89 16.67
N PRO A 251 0.35 -9.73 17.35
CA PRO A 251 1.39 -8.72 17.08
C PRO A 251 2.81 -9.25 17.31
N GLY A 252 2.99 -10.19 18.24
CA GLY A 252 4.29 -10.81 18.52
C GLY A 252 4.84 -11.62 17.34
N LEU A 253 4.00 -12.12 16.44
CA LEU A 253 4.43 -12.88 15.26
C LEU A 253 5.34 -12.08 14.32
N LEU A 254 5.23 -10.75 14.31
CA LEU A 254 6.05 -9.87 13.48
C LEU A 254 7.52 -9.78 13.96
N LEU A 255 7.81 -10.30 15.15
CA LEU A 255 9.13 -10.27 15.79
C LEU A 255 9.73 -11.67 15.97
N VAL A 256 9.12 -12.67 15.33
CA VAL A 256 9.41 -14.08 15.55
C VAL A 256 9.85 -14.71 14.24
N ASN A 257 10.94 -15.48 14.32
CA ASN A 257 11.26 -16.46 13.28
C ASN A 257 10.28 -17.63 13.41
N LEU A 258 9.38 -17.80 12.43
CA LEU A 258 8.30 -18.78 12.49
C LEU A 258 8.79 -20.23 12.44
N GLU A 259 10.00 -20.47 11.96
CA GLU A 259 10.60 -21.81 11.86
C GLU A 259 11.24 -22.24 13.19
N THR A 260 11.97 -21.34 13.84
CA THR A 260 12.69 -21.64 15.10
C THR A 260 11.92 -21.26 16.35
N GLY A 261 10.87 -20.44 16.22
CA GLY A 261 10.16 -19.84 17.35
C GLY A 261 10.92 -18.72 18.07
N ALA A 262 12.18 -18.48 17.72
CA ALA A 262 13.02 -17.47 18.37
C ALA A 262 12.53 -16.05 18.07
N GLU A 263 12.55 -15.21 19.10
CA GLU A 263 12.32 -13.77 18.95
C GLU A 263 13.59 -13.09 18.46
N GLY A 264 13.45 -12.18 17.49
CA GLY A 264 14.58 -11.45 16.94
C GLY A 264 14.24 -10.74 15.64
N GLU A 265 15.05 -9.72 15.33
CA GLU A 265 15.00 -9.08 14.02
C GLU A 265 15.78 -9.91 12.99
N PRO A 266 15.33 -9.93 11.73
CA PRO A 266 16.11 -10.54 10.66
C PRO A 266 17.43 -9.79 10.47
N GLY A 267 18.44 -10.48 9.93
CA GLY A 267 19.77 -9.91 9.71
C GLY A 267 19.78 -8.63 8.85
N ALA A 268 20.82 -7.82 9.01
CA ALA A 268 20.97 -6.56 8.27
C ALA A 268 20.86 -6.78 6.74
N GLY A 269 20.09 -5.93 6.07
CA GLY A 269 19.85 -6.01 4.63
C GLY A 269 18.83 -7.06 4.19
N TRP A 270 18.21 -7.81 5.12
CA TRP A 270 17.13 -8.76 4.80
C TRP A 270 15.99 -8.10 4.04
N TRP A 271 15.44 -7.00 4.58
CA TRP A 271 14.33 -6.30 3.94
C TRP A 271 14.71 -5.60 2.65
N ASP A 272 15.97 -5.17 2.49
CA ASP A 272 16.43 -4.63 1.21
C ASP A 272 16.45 -5.71 0.13
N ARG A 273 16.72 -6.97 0.48
CA ARG A 273 16.58 -8.12 -0.43
C ARG A 273 15.12 -8.36 -0.80
N VAL A 274 14.23 -8.42 0.19
CA VAL A 274 12.78 -8.58 -0.02
C VAL A 274 12.25 -7.49 -0.95
N ALA A 275 12.58 -6.22 -0.68
CA ALA A 275 12.19 -5.08 -1.50
C ALA A 275 12.72 -5.20 -2.95
N ARG A 276 13.97 -5.63 -3.15
CA ARG A 276 14.51 -5.87 -4.51
C ARG A 276 13.79 -7.00 -5.24
N CYS A 277 13.48 -8.11 -4.56
CA CYS A 277 12.78 -9.25 -5.16
C CYS A 277 11.34 -8.91 -5.55
N SER A 278 10.67 -8.06 -4.78
CA SER A 278 9.30 -7.62 -5.08
C SER A 278 9.16 -6.79 -6.38
N ALA A 279 10.28 -6.37 -6.99
CA ALA A 279 10.34 -5.69 -8.29
C ALA A 279 9.35 -4.51 -8.41
N VAL A 280 9.21 -3.73 -7.33
CA VAL A 280 8.27 -2.61 -7.26
C VAL A 280 8.73 -1.47 -8.18
N GLY A 281 7.80 -0.95 -8.99
CA GLY A 281 8.05 0.19 -9.88
C GLY A 281 8.16 1.52 -9.11
N GLN A 282 8.73 2.55 -9.75
CA GLN A 282 8.94 3.87 -9.13
C GLN A 282 7.65 4.51 -8.61
N GLU A 283 6.54 4.38 -9.34
CA GLU A 283 5.24 4.93 -8.94
C GLU A 283 4.71 4.26 -7.67
N THR A 284 4.66 2.93 -7.64
CA THR A 284 4.25 2.15 -6.47
C THR A 284 5.16 2.43 -5.28
N ALA A 285 6.46 2.61 -5.50
CA ALA A 285 7.40 2.97 -4.45
C ALA A 285 7.16 4.37 -3.88
N ALA A 286 6.76 5.35 -4.70
CA ALA A 286 6.37 6.67 -4.22
C ALA A 286 5.11 6.61 -3.34
N ILE A 287 4.13 5.78 -3.71
CA ILE A 287 2.93 5.55 -2.90
C ILE A 287 3.31 4.81 -1.59
N ALA A 288 4.17 3.80 -1.68
CA ALA A 288 4.70 3.06 -0.53
C ALA A 288 5.45 3.97 0.45
N ALA A 289 6.25 4.92 -0.04
CA ALA A 289 6.94 5.91 0.80
C ALA A 289 5.95 6.85 1.51
N TYR A 290 4.88 7.28 0.82
CA TYR A 290 3.81 8.06 1.43
C TYR A 290 3.09 7.26 2.54
N LEU A 291 2.71 6.01 2.26
CA LEU A 291 2.10 5.11 3.23
C LEU A 291 3.01 4.82 4.42
N GLY A 292 4.31 4.58 4.17
CA GLY A 292 5.31 4.42 5.21
C GLY A 292 5.44 5.66 6.10
N SER A 293 5.44 6.85 5.51
CA SER A 293 5.45 8.13 6.24
C SER A 293 4.19 8.33 7.10
N TRP A 294 3.01 8.01 6.56
CA TRP A 294 1.76 8.01 7.31
C TRP A 294 1.80 7.00 8.47
N TRP A 295 2.21 5.77 8.21
CA TRP A 295 2.30 4.69 9.19
C TRP A 295 3.25 5.05 10.33
N ARG A 296 4.44 5.60 10.02
CA ARG A 296 5.40 6.09 11.04
C ARG A 296 4.76 7.12 11.95
N ARG A 297 3.99 8.07 11.42
CA ARG A 297 3.27 9.09 12.23
C ARG A 297 2.16 8.47 13.07
N ALA A 298 1.35 7.58 12.50
CA ALA A 298 0.26 6.90 13.21
C ALA A 298 0.80 6.04 14.37
N ALA A 299 1.84 5.24 14.09
CA ALA A 299 2.52 4.42 15.09
C ALA A 299 3.18 5.27 16.18
N ALA A 300 3.84 6.37 15.82
CA ALA A 300 4.42 7.31 16.79
C ALA A 300 3.35 7.92 17.70
N ALA A 301 2.24 8.42 17.14
CA ALA A 301 1.13 8.97 17.92
C ALA A 301 0.52 7.93 18.87
N ALA A 302 0.34 6.69 18.43
CA ALA A 302 -0.13 5.60 19.29
C ALA A 302 0.87 5.27 20.41
N ASN A 303 2.17 5.30 20.13
CA ASN A 303 3.21 5.09 21.13
C ASN A 303 3.28 6.23 22.14
N ASP A 304 3.18 7.47 21.70
CA ASP A 304 3.19 8.64 22.59
C ASP A 304 1.97 8.65 23.52
N ARG A 305 0.78 8.28 22.99
CA ARG A 305 -0.43 8.07 23.79
C ARG A 305 -0.21 6.99 24.86
N ARG A 306 0.38 5.85 24.50
CA ARG A 306 0.69 4.75 25.42
C ARG A 306 1.68 5.18 26.51
N ARG A 307 2.76 5.89 26.16
CA ARG A 307 3.74 6.43 27.11
C ARG A 307 3.10 7.42 28.08
N ALA A 308 2.24 8.30 27.59
CA ALA A 308 1.53 9.27 28.43
C ALA A 308 0.60 8.58 29.44
N LEU A 309 -0.16 7.57 28.99
CA LEU A 309 -1.03 6.76 29.85
C LEU A 309 -0.23 5.95 30.89
N ALA A 310 0.85 5.29 30.47
CA ALA A 310 1.74 4.57 31.37
C ALA A 310 2.36 5.50 32.43
N SER A 311 2.77 6.71 32.03
CA SER A 311 3.29 7.72 32.97
C SER A 311 2.24 8.14 34.01
N GLN A 312 0.96 8.28 33.60
CA GLN A 312 -0.14 8.56 34.53
C GLN A 312 -0.38 7.41 35.51
N ALA A 313 -0.37 6.16 35.03
CA ALA A 313 -0.50 4.99 35.91
C ALA A 313 0.63 4.91 36.93
N LEU A 314 1.87 5.18 36.53
CA LEU A 314 3.03 5.18 37.41
C LEU A 314 3.03 6.31 38.44
N ALA A 315 2.41 7.45 38.12
CA ALA A 315 2.33 8.59 39.03
C ALA A 315 1.37 8.37 40.22
N ALA A 316 0.35 7.52 40.05
CA ALA A 316 -0.61 7.19 41.10
C ALA A 316 -0.97 5.69 41.10
N PRO A 317 -0.02 4.81 41.48
CA PRO A 317 -0.19 3.36 41.37
C PRO A 317 -1.28 2.80 42.30
N ARG A 318 -1.66 3.54 43.34
CA ARG A 318 -2.70 3.13 44.32
C ARG A 318 -4.11 3.65 43.99
N ASP A 319 -4.26 4.52 42.99
CA ASP A 319 -5.57 5.02 42.57
C ASP A 319 -6.23 4.02 41.61
N ALA A 320 -7.02 3.10 42.17
CA ALA A 320 -7.70 2.06 41.38
C ALA A 320 -8.59 2.62 40.26
N ALA A 321 -9.26 3.75 40.49
CA ALA A 321 -10.11 4.37 39.47
C ALA A 321 -9.30 4.95 38.32
N LEU A 322 -8.13 5.54 38.61
CA LEU A 322 -7.19 5.96 37.57
C LEU A 322 -6.62 4.75 36.82
N GLN A 323 -6.21 3.69 37.52
CA GLN A 323 -5.64 2.49 36.87
C GLN A 323 -6.64 1.86 35.89
N ALA A 324 -7.92 1.77 36.25
CA ALA A 324 -8.97 1.29 35.35
C ALA A 324 -9.09 2.18 34.08
N ARG A 325 -9.15 3.50 34.25
CA ARG A 325 -9.19 4.44 33.10
C ARG A 325 -7.95 4.36 32.23
N VAL A 326 -6.78 4.13 32.82
CA VAL A 326 -5.53 3.96 32.08
C VAL A 326 -5.55 2.65 31.29
N ALA A 327 -6.02 1.55 31.88
CA ALA A 327 -6.18 0.27 31.20
C ALA A 327 -7.11 0.42 29.98
N ASP A 328 -8.31 0.98 30.15
CA ASP A 328 -9.25 1.26 29.05
C ASP A 328 -8.60 2.13 27.95
N GLY A 329 -7.82 3.13 28.36
CA GLY A 329 -7.10 4.00 27.45
C GLY A 329 -5.99 3.29 26.66
N LEU A 330 -5.29 2.35 27.29
CA LEU A 330 -4.24 1.53 26.66
C LEU A 330 -4.86 0.55 25.67
N ASP A 331 -5.97 -0.09 26.04
CA ASP A 331 -6.72 -0.99 25.16
C ASP A 331 -7.24 -0.23 23.93
N ALA A 332 -7.83 0.95 24.11
CA ALA A 332 -8.27 1.79 23.00
C ALA A 332 -7.10 2.24 22.09
N ALA A 333 -5.94 2.59 22.68
CA ALA A 333 -4.76 2.96 21.90
C ALA A 333 -4.18 1.78 21.12
N ASN A 334 -4.17 0.57 21.71
CA ASN A 334 -3.70 -0.64 21.07
C ASN A 334 -4.65 -1.09 19.94
N ALA A 335 -5.96 -1.08 20.19
CA ALA A 335 -6.97 -1.36 19.17
C ALA A 335 -6.85 -0.38 18.00
N GLY A 336 -6.67 0.91 18.27
CA GLY A 336 -6.42 1.93 17.23
C GLY A 336 -5.18 1.63 16.38
N TYR A 337 -4.07 1.25 17.01
CA TYR A 337 -2.83 0.86 16.32
C TYR A 337 -3.02 -0.38 15.44
N LEU A 338 -3.69 -1.42 15.95
CA LEU A 338 -3.94 -2.66 15.21
C LEU A 338 -4.90 -2.44 14.04
N LEU A 339 -5.91 -1.59 14.21
CA LEU A 339 -6.81 -1.18 13.13
C LEU A 339 -6.05 -0.46 12.01
N ASP A 340 -5.15 0.46 12.36
CA ASP A 340 -4.33 1.17 11.37
C ASP A 340 -3.36 0.20 10.67
N ALA A 341 -2.79 -0.77 11.38
CA ALA A 341 -1.94 -1.81 10.82
C ALA A 341 -2.72 -2.71 9.84
N ALA A 342 -3.93 -3.14 10.23
CA ALA A 342 -4.81 -3.96 9.40
C ALA A 342 -5.29 -3.21 8.15
N ALA A 343 -5.65 -1.93 8.29
CA ALA A 343 -6.02 -1.09 7.15
C ALA A 343 -4.86 -0.94 6.17
N LEU A 344 -3.64 -0.71 6.68
CA LEU A 344 -2.44 -0.66 5.87
C LEU A 344 -2.16 -1.98 5.14
N GLY A 345 -2.24 -3.10 5.85
CA GLY A 345 -2.07 -4.43 5.27
C GLY A 345 -3.10 -4.71 4.17
N ALA A 346 -4.38 -4.39 4.39
CA ALA A 346 -5.43 -4.56 3.39
C ALA A 346 -5.15 -3.71 2.13
N ILE A 347 -4.69 -2.47 2.28
CA ILE A 347 -4.30 -1.61 1.16
C ILE A 347 -3.12 -2.21 0.40
N VAL A 348 -2.11 -2.72 1.10
CA VAL A 348 -0.94 -3.34 0.47
C VAL A 348 -1.35 -4.52 -0.40
N HIS A 349 -2.23 -5.38 0.12
CA HIS A 349 -2.64 -6.63 -0.54
C HIS A 349 -3.61 -6.43 -1.71
N THR A 350 -4.49 -5.44 -1.60
CA THR A 350 -5.60 -5.31 -2.55
C THR A 350 -5.41 -4.20 -3.56
N ALA A 351 -4.59 -3.19 -3.24
CA ALA A 351 -4.54 -1.95 -4.01
C ALA A 351 -3.12 -1.52 -4.41
N LEU A 352 -2.12 -1.75 -3.55
CA LEU A 352 -0.77 -1.21 -3.80
C LEU A 352 0.09 -2.15 -4.64
N LEU A 353 0.16 -3.42 -4.25
CA LEU A 353 1.02 -4.42 -4.87
C LEU A 353 0.18 -5.37 -5.72
N ALA A 354 0.72 -5.76 -6.86
CA ALA A 354 0.15 -6.86 -7.62
C ALA A 354 0.27 -8.17 -6.81
N PRO A 355 -0.64 -9.13 -6.97
CA PRO A 355 -0.60 -10.40 -6.23
C PRO A 355 0.75 -11.13 -6.29
N GLU A 356 1.44 -11.06 -7.43
CA GLU A 356 2.74 -11.68 -7.64
C GLU A 356 3.82 -10.95 -6.83
N GLN A 357 3.73 -9.62 -6.71
CA GLN A 357 4.65 -8.85 -5.88
C GLN A 357 4.44 -9.14 -4.39
N VAL A 358 3.18 -9.30 -3.95
CA VAL A 358 2.87 -9.75 -2.58
C VAL A 358 3.41 -11.16 -2.36
N ALA A 359 3.28 -12.04 -3.35
CA ALA A 359 3.80 -13.39 -3.26
C ALA A 359 5.32 -13.40 -3.09
N GLU A 360 6.04 -12.61 -3.90
CA GLU A 360 7.49 -12.45 -3.77
C GLU A 360 7.87 -11.92 -2.38
N VAL A 361 7.11 -10.97 -1.83
CA VAL A 361 7.35 -10.49 -0.45
C VAL A 361 7.23 -11.63 0.56
N TYR A 362 6.18 -12.44 0.50
CA TYR A 362 5.98 -13.57 1.42
C TYR A 362 7.03 -14.67 1.27
N LEU A 363 7.36 -15.04 0.03
CA LEU A 363 8.35 -16.07 -0.25
C LEU A 363 9.75 -15.63 0.19
N THR A 364 10.11 -14.37 -0.07
CA THR A 364 11.45 -13.87 0.26
C THR A 364 11.59 -13.41 1.70
N SER A 365 10.49 -13.17 2.42
CA SER A 365 10.53 -12.84 3.84
C SER A 365 10.63 -14.05 4.75
N TRP A 366 10.24 -15.25 4.29
CA TRP A 366 10.32 -16.50 5.07
C TRP A 366 11.74 -16.73 5.63
N PRO A 367 11.91 -17.01 6.93
CA PRO A 367 10.89 -17.44 7.91
C PRO A 367 10.22 -16.32 8.72
N PHE A 368 10.38 -15.06 8.32
CA PHE A 368 9.78 -13.90 9.00
C PHE A 368 8.53 -13.39 8.28
N LEU A 369 7.59 -12.85 9.05
CA LEU A 369 6.45 -12.12 8.50
C LEU A 369 6.85 -10.71 8.08
N PRO A 370 6.31 -10.17 6.98
CA PRO A 370 6.62 -8.81 6.55
C PRO A 370 6.09 -7.77 7.53
N ALA A 371 6.98 -7.08 8.22
CA ALA A 371 6.65 -5.92 9.04
C ALA A 371 6.54 -4.66 8.17
N ALA A 372 5.39 -3.99 8.20
CA ALA A 372 5.12 -2.80 7.37
C ALA A 372 6.22 -1.72 7.48
N SER A 373 6.66 -1.41 8.70
CA SER A 373 7.71 -0.41 8.94
C SER A 373 9.02 -0.75 8.22
N GLN A 374 9.44 -2.01 8.29
CA GLN A 374 10.71 -2.47 7.74
C GLN A 374 10.63 -2.61 6.21
N LEU A 375 9.52 -3.14 5.70
CA LEU A 375 9.27 -3.26 4.27
C LEU A 375 9.19 -1.89 3.58
N PHE A 376 8.43 -0.93 4.12
CA PHE A 376 8.32 0.40 3.51
C PHE A 376 9.64 1.16 3.54
N ALA A 377 10.41 1.06 4.62
CA ALA A 377 11.73 1.66 4.68
C ALA A 377 12.68 1.04 3.62
N ALA A 378 12.58 -0.26 3.39
CA ALA A 378 13.36 -0.94 2.36
C ALA A 378 12.92 -0.58 0.93
N LEU A 379 11.61 -0.47 0.67
CA LEU A 379 11.07 0.00 -0.62
C LEU A 379 11.49 1.45 -0.91
N GLU A 380 11.45 2.32 0.10
CA GLU A 380 11.90 3.72 0.01
C GLU A 380 13.39 3.78 -0.38
N ARG A 381 14.25 2.96 0.23
CA ARG A 381 15.68 2.87 -0.12
C ARG A 381 15.92 2.25 -1.50
N ALA A 382 15.18 1.21 -1.86
CA ALA A 382 15.34 0.51 -3.14
C ALA A 382 15.02 1.41 -4.35
N CYS A 383 14.18 2.43 -4.14
CA CYS A 383 13.77 3.36 -5.18
C CYS A 383 14.40 4.75 -5.07
N ALA A 384 15.20 4.99 -4.02
CA ALA A 384 16.04 6.18 -3.97
C ALA A 384 16.97 6.19 -5.19
N PRO A 385 17.12 7.32 -5.91
CA PRO A 385 18.09 7.42 -6.97
C PRO A 385 19.45 7.00 -6.40
N ALA A 386 20.12 6.06 -7.07
CA ALA A 386 21.45 5.65 -6.66
C ALA A 386 22.26 6.93 -6.44
N PRO A 387 22.88 7.13 -5.25
CA PRO A 387 23.66 8.33 -5.01
C PRO A 387 24.60 8.43 -6.20
N GLU A 388 24.51 9.53 -6.95
CA GLU A 388 25.38 9.78 -8.10
C GLU A 388 26.76 9.45 -7.58
N ARG A 389 27.32 8.32 -8.05
CA ARG A 389 28.67 7.91 -7.67
C ARG A 389 29.49 9.06 -8.18
N ARG A 390 29.80 10.00 -7.29
CA ARG A 390 30.67 11.14 -7.59
C ARG A 390 31.84 10.47 -8.25
N ALA A 391 32.05 10.83 -9.51
CA ALA A 391 33.11 10.30 -10.33
C ALA A 391 34.42 10.77 -9.71
N GLU A 392 34.79 10.17 -8.58
CA GLU A 392 36.13 10.23 -8.03
C GLU A 392 36.96 9.32 -8.94
N GLY A 393 37.36 9.90 -10.07
CA GLY A 393 38.71 9.79 -10.59
C GLY A 393 39.22 8.42 -11.04
N ASP A 394 38.41 7.36 -11.15
CA ASP A 394 38.90 6.10 -11.71
C ASP A 394 38.76 6.10 -13.24
N ALA A 395 39.75 6.69 -13.90
CA ALA A 395 39.84 6.87 -15.36
C ALA A 395 40.05 5.56 -16.15
N GLY A 396 39.76 4.39 -15.58
CA GLY A 396 40.02 3.12 -16.24
C GLY A 396 39.13 1.98 -15.74
N GLY A 397 37.84 1.97 -16.04
CA GLY A 397 36.98 0.90 -15.54
C GLY A 397 35.66 0.74 -16.27
N ARG A 398 35.69 -0.07 -17.35
CA ARG A 398 34.60 -0.72 -18.09
C ARG A 398 33.20 -0.60 -17.44
N ALA A 399 32.26 0.02 -18.17
CA ALA A 399 30.87 0.19 -17.75
C ALA A 399 30.23 -1.15 -17.29
N PRO A 400 29.50 -1.17 -16.16
CA PRO A 400 28.79 -2.36 -15.72
C PRO A 400 27.69 -2.73 -16.75
N PRO A 401 27.48 -4.02 -17.03
CA PRO A 401 26.47 -4.45 -18.00
C PRO A 401 25.05 -4.07 -17.53
N PRO A 402 24.12 -3.77 -18.45
CA PRO A 402 22.74 -3.41 -18.12
C PRO A 402 22.04 -4.49 -17.29
N ALA A 403 21.12 -4.09 -16.41
CA ALA A 403 20.43 -4.98 -15.47
C ALA A 403 19.71 -6.17 -16.14
N ALA A 404 19.28 -6.02 -17.40
CA ALA A 404 18.71 -7.11 -18.19
C ALA A 404 19.73 -8.21 -18.52
N GLU A 405 20.98 -7.85 -18.81
CA GLU A 405 22.07 -8.82 -18.99
C GLU A 405 22.47 -9.47 -17.67
N ALA A 406 22.44 -8.73 -16.56
CA ALA A 406 22.70 -9.30 -15.24
C ALA A 406 21.66 -10.38 -14.87
N ARG A 407 20.36 -10.14 -15.14
CA ARG A 407 19.30 -11.14 -14.98
C ARG A 407 19.46 -12.35 -15.90
N ALA A 408 19.80 -12.12 -17.18
CA ALA A 408 20.03 -13.20 -18.13
C ALA A 408 21.28 -14.04 -17.80
N ARG A 409 22.30 -13.45 -17.16
CA ARG A 409 23.49 -14.17 -16.67
C ARG A 409 23.21 -14.95 -15.39
N ALA A 410 22.43 -14.39 -14.46
CA ALA A 410 22.00 -15.09 -13.25
C ALA A 410 21.12 -16.31 -13.60
N SER A 411 20.17 -16.14 -14.51
CA SER A 411 19.33 -17.24 -15.01
C SER A 411 20.14 -18.33 -15.73
N ARG A 412 21.15 -17.94 -16.52
CA ARG A 412 22.07 -18.90 -17.16
C ARG A 412 22.98 -19.64 -16.17
N ARG A 413 23.43 -18.99 -15.10
CA ARG A 413 24.23 -19.65 -14.03
C ARG A 413 23.41 -20.69 -13.28
N HIS A 414 22.19 -20.34 -12.86
CA HIS A 414 21.32 -21.30 -12.18
C HIS A 414 20.91 -22.48 -13.08
N GLY A 415 20.69 -22.23 -14.38
CA GLY A 415 20.44 -23.32 -15.33
C GLY A 415 21.64 -24.24 -15.56
N ALA A 416 22.87 -23.72 -15.49
CA ALA A 416 24.09 -24.51 -15.61
C ALA A 416 24.39 -25.33 -14.35
N GLU A 417 24.18 -24.75 -13.17
CA GLU A 417 24.32 -25.45 -11.88
C GLU A 417 23.29 -26.58 -11.72
N ALA A 418 22.05 -26.37 -12.16
CA ALA A 418 21.02 -27.41 -12.16
C ALA A 418 21.41 -28.61 -13.06
N ARG A 419 21.96 -28.35 -14.25
CA ARG A 419 22.42 -29.42 -15.17
C ARG A 419 23.60 -30.20 -14.60
N GLN A 420 24.56 -29.53 -13.96
CA GLN A 420 25.69 -30.22 -13.30
C GLN A 420 25.24 -31.11 -12.14
N ARG A 421 24.17 -30.73 -11.45
CA ARG A 421 23.60 -31.53 -10.36
C ARG A 421 22.91 -32.78 -10.90
N ASP A 422 22.08 -32.65 -11.94
CA ASP A 422 21.44 -33.80 -12.62
C ASP A 422 22.48 -34.76 -13.22
N GLU A 423 23.59 -34.23 -13.76
CA GLU A 423 24.69 -35.05 -14.31
C GLU A 423 25.43 -35.81 -13.21
N LYS A 424 25.70 -35.16 -12.06
CA LYS A 424 26.26 -35.83 -10.87
C LYS A 424 25.34 -36.89 -10.27
N GLU A 425 24.03 -36.62 -10.23
CA GLU A 425 23.05 -37.60 -9.72
C GLU A 425 22.92 -38.80 -10.67
N ARG A 426 23.14 -38.62 -11.98
CA ARG A 426 23.23 -39.74 -12.94
C ARG A 426 24.52 -40.53 -12.85
N GLU A 427 25.66 -39.88 -12.60
CA GLU A 427 26.95 -40.56 -12.45
C GLU A 427 27.11 -41.22 -11.06
N GLY A 428 26.32 -40.81 -10.08
CA GLY A 428 26.35 -41.33 -8.70
C GLY A 428 25.41 -42.51 -8.42
N VAL A 429 24.64 -42.98 -9.41
CA VAL A 429 23.94 -44.28 -9.29
C VAL A 429 24.99 -45.37 -9.52
N VAL A 430 25.75 -45.65 -8.47
CA VAL A 430 26.51 -46.89 -8.34
C VAL A 430 25.45 -47.94 -7.94
N ASP A 431 25.40 -49.04 -8.69
CA ASP A 431 24.54 -50.19 -8.42
C ASP A 431 24.91 -50.79 -7.05
N ASP A 432 24.28 -50.31 -5.97
CA ASP A 432 24.33 -50.89 -4.62
C ASP A 432 23.34 -52.08 -4.53
N ASP A 433 23.50 -53.08 -5.41
CA ASP A 433 22.70 -54.32 -5.45
C ASP A 433 23.25 -55.42 -4.51
N ASP A 434 24.07 -55.10 -3.50
CA ASP A 434 24.82 -56.08 -2.68
C ASP A 434 24.46 -56.07 -1.17
N TYR A 435 23.26 -55.60 -0.76
CA TYR A 435 22.83 -55.52 0.65
C TYR A 435 21.51 -56.28 0.98
N GLU A 436 21.30 -57.49 0.45
CA GLU A 436 20.14 -58.33 0.85
C GLU A 436 20.47 -59.48 1.84
N ASP A 437 21.71 -59.70 2.26
CA ASP A 437 22.08 -60.88 3.07
C ASP A 437 22.21 -60.67 4.59
N GLU A 438 22.09 -59.44 5.13
CA GLU A 438 22.29 -59.19 6.58
C GLU A 438 20.98 -58.98 7.39
N GLU A 439 19.81 -58.78 6.77
CA GLU A 439 18.54 -58.58 7.50
C GLU A 439 17.78 -59.89 7.84
N GLU A 440 18.19 -61.05 7.33
CA GLU A 440 17.58 -62.34 7.71
C GLU A 440 18.13 -62.93 9.02
N GLU A 441 19.36 -62.58 9.45
CA GLU A 441 19.91 -63.10 10.72
C GLU A 441 19.29 -62.43 11.97
N GLU A 442 18.92 -61.15 11.93
CA GLU A 442 18.34 -60.47 13.11
C GLU A 442 16.87 -60.89 13.39
N ARG A 443 16.17 -61.51 12.44
CA ARG A 443 14.80 -62.00 12.67
C ARG A 443 14.73 -63.36 13.37
N GLU A 444 15.76 -64.20 13.28
CA GLU A 444 15.74 -65.49 13.97
C GLU A 444 16.03 -65.36 15.48
N GLU A 445 16.80 -64.34 15.91
CA GLU A 445 17.09 -64.13 17.33
C GLU A 445 15.87 -63.62 18.14
N ASP A 446 14.99 -62.84 17.51
CA ASP A 446 13.79 -62.31 18.18
C ASP A 446 12.69 -63.38 18.37
N GLU A 447 12.59 -64.38 17.49
CA GLU A 447 11.60 -65.46 17.65
C GLU A 447 11.96 -66.48 18.75
N GLU A 448 13.26 -66.66 19.05
CA GLU A 448 13.68 -67.52 20.17
C GLU A 448 13.43 -66.86 21.53
N GLY A 449 13.56 -65.53 21.62
CA GLY A 449 13.29 -64.76 22.85
C GLY A 449 11.82 -64.77 23.29
N GLU A 450 10.87 -64.74 22.35
CA GLU A 450 9.43 -64.75 22.68
C GLU A 450 8.93 -66.14 23.13
N GLN A 451 9.55 -67.23 22.67
CA GLN A 451 9.16 -68.59 23.09
C GLN A 451 9.61 -68.93 24.52
N GLU A 452 10.72 -68.36 25.00
CA GLU A 452 11.20 -68.60 26.35
C GLU A 452 10.36 -67.87 27.41
N GLN A 453 9.81 -66.69 27.07
CA GLN A 453 8.97 -65.90 27.96
C GLN A 453 7.54 -66.47 28.18
N CYS A 454 7.11 -67.44 27.35
CA CYS A 454 5.84 -68.16 27.53
C CYS A 454 5.98 -69.45 28.36
N ARG A 455 7.20 -69.85 28.78
CA ARG A 455 7.45 -71.09 29.54
C ARG A 455 7.70 -70.89 31.04
N GLU A 456 7.87 -69.66 31.51
CA GLU A 456 7.82 -69.28 32.94
C GLU A 456 6.41 -68.84 33.33
#